data_AF-A0A7V7ZFK9-F1
#
_entry.id   AF-A0A7V7ZFK9-F1
#
_cell.length_a   1.000
_cell.length_b   1.000
_cell.length_c   1.000
_cell.angle_alpha   90.00
_cell.angle_beta   90.00
_cell.angle_gamma   90.00
#
_symmetry.space_group_name_H-M   'P 1'
#
loop_
_entity.id
_entity.type
_entity.pdbx_description
1 polymer ?
#
loop_
_entity_poly.entity_id
_entity_poly.type
_entity_poly.pdbx_seq_one_letter_code
_entity_poly.pdbx_strand_id
1 'polypeptide(L)'
;MTHQENINDQMELLKIHRRTIAIYLKQLAMQGHANANIGIFHSLDDTRKSILRIKSILRSWGISIDDHPDDIDHQLYDEISTANNATIKTHKLNLQENINTNQEEVRKQFQIKQDNERMQRFHEQRLSFDLVLRKSMPGAYGFTKAQDKATINRVLSNLATYNKECGLWWYQGLGQTVAQPFYRMENNIWLIWYLECDIIDLWAFKYTTLERQFILLHLAPRPPFGIYKLNDNDRVNEEAGYFNGIYISRGEFDDGFAVIDGQVLEVNNAEIRRRNLRNDFIFLAPELSILNNPENDMTVHEIYKSLLDIGHISPEILEPLRSLKRARWMSAWD
;
A
#
# COMPACT_ATOMS: atom_id res chain seq x y z
N MET A 1 20.54 -0.56 -56.81
CA MET A 1 19.54 -1.57 -57.17
C MET A 1 18.22 -1.11 -56.55
N THR A 2 17.21 -0.84 -57.36
CA THR A 2 15.93 -0.30 -56.90
C THR A 2 15.08 -1.39 -56.23
N HIS A 3 14.14 -1.01 -55.37
CA HIS A 3 13.26 -1.98 -54.70
C HIS A 3 12.46 -2.83 -55.71
N GLN A 4 12.11 -2.24 -56.86
CA GLN A 4 11.41 -2.93 -57.94
C GLN A 4 12.32 -3.93 -58.69
N GLU A 5 13.61 -3.64 -58.86
CA GLU A 5 14.58 -4.59 -59.43
C GLU A 5 14.69 -5.85 -58.55
N ASN A 6 14.80 -5.69 -57.22
CA ASN A 6 14.87 -6.83 -56.30
C ASN A 6 13.60 -7.71 -56.35
N ILE A 7 12.42 -7.10 -56.48
CA ILE A 7 11.16 -7.85 -56.62
C ILE A 7 11.17 -8.63 -57.95
N ASN A 8 11.60 -8.01 -59.04
CA ASN A 8 11.65 -8.65 -60.35
C ASN A 8 12.63 -9.82 -60.37
N ASP A 9 13.81 -9.67 -59.77
CA ASP A 9 14.83 -10.71 -59.68
C ASP A 9 14.31 -11.92 -58.88
N GLN A 10 13.64 -11.68 -57.74
CA GLN A 10 13.04 -12.76 -56.95
C GLN A 10 11.89 -13.46 -57.68
N MET A 11 11.07 -12.72 -58.43
CA MET A 11 10.01 -13.29 -59.26
C MET A 11 10.57 -14.12 -60.42
N GLU A 12 11.70 -13.71 -61.00
CA GLU A 12 12.39 -14.47 -62.05
C GLU A 12 13.02 -15.75 -61.48
N LEU A 13 13.70 -15.66 -60.34
CA LEU A 13 14.24 -16.83 -59.62
C LEU A 13 13.13 -17.83 -59.26
N LEU A 14 11.98 -17.36 -58.79
CA LEU A 14 10.82 -18.22 -58.50
C LEU A 14 10.36 -18.98 -59.75
N LYS A 15 10.28 -18.31 -60.91
CA LYS A 15 9.93 -18.94 -62.18
C LYS A 15 10.96 -19.99 -62.60
N ILE A 16 12.26 -19.69 -62.42
CA ILE A 16 13.34 -20.63 -62.73
C ILE A 16 13.21 -21.89 -61.86
N HIS A 17 13.08 -21.75 -60.55
CA HIS A 17 12.94 -22.90 -59.65
C HIS A 17 11.68 -23.73 -59.94
N ARG A 18 10.56 -23.09 -60.28
CA ARG A 18 9.34 -23.81 -60.73
C ARG A 18 9.50 -24.51 -62.07
N ARG A 19 10.34 -24.01 -62.97
CA ARG A 19 10.67 -24.74 -64.21
C ARG A 19 11.56 -25.94 -63.91
N THR A 20 12.54 -25.76 -63.03
CA THR A 20 13.46 -26.81 -62.59
C THR A 20 12.73 -27.94 -61.89
N ILE A 21 11.79 -27.65 -60.98
CA ILE A 21 11.00 -28.68 -60.30
C ILE A 21 10.15 -29.49 -61.30
N ALA A 22 9.53 -28.83 -62.28
CA ALA A 22 8.75 -29.51 -63.32
C ALA A 22 9.62 -30.48 -64.17
N ILE A 23 10.87 -30.12 -64.43
CA ILE A 23 11.82 -30.99 -65.15
C ILE A 23 12.16 -32.21 -64.29
N TYR A 24 12.48 -32.03 -63.02
CA TYR A 24 12.80 -33.14 -62.12
C TYR A 24 11.60 -34.07 -61.89
N LEU A 25 10.39 -33.52 -61.74
CA LEU A 25 9.17 -34.32 -61.64
C LEU A 25 8.90 -35.11 -62.93
N LYS A 26 9.16 -34.53 -64.10
CA LYS A 26 9.06 -35.26 -65.38
C LYS A 26 10.09 -36.38 -65.50
N GLN A 27 11.33 -36.15 -65.09
CA GLN A 27 12.38 -37.18 -65.07
C GLN A 27 12.02 -38.32 -64.12
N LEU A 28 11.50 -37.98 -62.93
CA LEU A 28 11.03 -38.94 -61.94
C LEU A 28 9.86 -39.78 -62.46
N ALA A 29 8.93 -39.17 -63.22
CA ALA A 29 7.83 -39.88 -63.86
C ALA A 29 8.29 -40.82 -64.98
N MET A 30 9.33 -40.45 -65.74
CA MET A 30 9.88 -41.30 -66.82
C MET A 30 10.69 -42.49 -66.30
N GLN A 31 11.41 -42.34 -65.19
CA GLN A 31 12.26 -43.40 -64.62
C GLN A 31 11.48 -44.28 -63.62
N GLY A 32 10.40 -43.76 -63.05
CA GLY A 32 9.67 -44.38 -61.95
C GLY A 32 10.39 -44.17 -60.61
N HIS A 33 9.62 -44.01 -59.53
CA HIS A 33 10.17 -43.67 -58.20
C HIS A 33 11.20 -44.68 -57.68
N ALA A 34 11.03 -45.97 -57.98
CA ALA A 34 11.91 -47.04 -57.49
C ALA A 34 13.30 -47.08 -58.18
N ASN A 35 13.43 -46.47 -59.37
CA ASN A 35 14.63 -46.55 -60.19
C ASN A 35 15.26 -45.17 -60.47
N ALA A 36 14.68 -44.09 -59.94
CA ALA A 36 15.21 -42.75 -60.11
C ALA A 36 16.47 -42.53 -59.27
N ASN A 37 17.43 -41.79 -59.82
CA ASN A 37 18.68 -41.48 -59.14
C ASN A 37 18.41 -40.64 -57.87
N ILE A 38 19.04 -40.99 -56.75
CA ILE A 38 18.93 -40.28 -55.46
C ILE A 38 19.23 -38.78 -55.57
N GLY A 39 20.08 -38.38 -56.51
CA GLY A 39 20.36 -36.97 -56.80
C GLY A 39 19.13 -36.17 -57.25
N ILE A 40 18.13 -36.82 -57.86
CA ILE A 40 16.88 -36.16 -58.27
C ILE A 40 16.03 -35.82 -57.05
N PHE A 41 15.95 -36.72 -56.05
CA PHE A 41 15.18 -36.46 -54.83
C PHE A 41 15.77 -35.31 -54.00
N HIS A 42 17.10 -35.28 -53.83
CA HIS A 42 17.76 -34.15 -53.16
C HIS A 42 17.56 -32.84 -53.93
N SER A 43 17.69 -32.88 -55.26
CA SER A 43 17.48 -31.69 -56.09
C SER A 43 16.03 -31.18 -56.02
N LEU A 44 15.04 -32.08 -55.90
CA LEU A 44 13.63 -31.71 -55.71
C LEU A 44 13.39 -31.03 -54.36
N ASP A 45 13.92 -31.59 -53.27
CA ASP A 45 13.77 -31.04 -51.92
C ASP A 45 14.43 -29.64 -51.82
N ASP A 46 15.66 -29.51 -52.30
CA ASP A 46 16.38 -28.22 -52.30
C ASP A 46 15.68 -27.16 -53.16
N THR A 47 15.12 -27.58 -54.29
CA THR A 47 14.34 -26.69 -55.16
C THR A 47 13.06 -26.23 -54.47
N ARG A 48 12.33 -27.12 -53.80
CA ARG A 48 11.10 -26.78 -53.03
C ARG A 48 11.41 -25.83 -51.86
N LYS A 49 12.48 -26.08 -51.11
CA LYS A 49 12.95 -25.18 -50.03
C LYS A 49 13.28 -23.79 -50.56
N SER A 50 13.93 -23.71 -51.72
CA SER A 50 14.25 -22.44 -52.38
C SER A 50 12.98 -21.68 -52.78
N ILE A 51 11.98 -22.38 -53.35
CA ILE A 51 10.67 -21.82 -53.69
C ILE A 51 9.97 -21.25 -52.44
N LEU A 52 9.91 -22.02 -51.35
CA LEU A 52 9.29 -21.60 -50.10
C LEU A 52 9.96 -20.34 -49.52
N ARG A 53 11.30 -20.31 -49.51
CA ARG A 53 12.05 -19.15 -49.05
C ARG A 53 11.75 -17.90 -49.89
N ILE A 54 11.80 -18.01 -51.21
CA ILE A 54 11.53 -16.88 -52.13
C ILE A 54 10.09 -16.37 -51.91
N LYS A 55 9.11 -17.26 -51.80
CA LYS A 55 7.71 -16.88 -51.53
C LYS A 55 7.54 -16.18 -50.19
N SER A 56 8.23 -16.64 -49.14
CA SER A 56 8.21 -15.97 -47.83
C SER A 56 8.77 -14.54 -47.91
N ILE A 57 9.84 -14.33 -48.68
CA ILE A 57 10.45 -13.00 -48.88
C ILE A 57 9.50 -12.08 -49.64
N LEU A 58 8.93 -12.55 -50.74
CA LEU A 58 8.01 -11.75 -51.55
C LEU A 58 6.71 -11.41 -50.81
N ARG A 59 6.18 -12.35 -50.03
CA ARG A 59 5.00 -12.11 -49.17
C ARG A 59 5.29 -11.13 -48.04
N SER A 60 6.47 -11.17 -47.44
CA SER A 60 6.85 -10.16 -46.42
C SER A 60 7.01 -8.76 -47.01
N TRP A 61 7.27 -8.66 -48.31
CA TRP A 61 7.21 -7.41 -49.08
C TRP A 61 5.80 -7.04 -49.57
N GLY A 62 4.76 -7.78 -49.17
CA GLY A 62 3.37 -7.51 -49.52
C GLY A 62 2.96 -7.93 -50.93
N ILE A 63 3.82 -8.68 -51.65
CA ILE A 63 3.50 -9.20 -52.99
C ILE A 63 2.70 -10.49 -52.84
N SER A 64 1.49 -10.52 -53.42
CA SER A 64 0.65 -11.72 -53.46
C SER A 64 1.20 -12.72 -54.48
N ILE A 65 1.40 -13.97 -54.05
CA ILE A 65 1.92 -15.05 -54.89
C ILE A 65 1.10 -16.32 -54.70
N ASP A 66 0.63 -16.86 -55.81
CA ASP A 66 -0.14 -18.09 -55.88
C ASP A 66 0.70 -19.32 -55.49
N ASP A 67 0.08 -20.23 -54.74
CA ASP A 67 0.66 -21.51 -54.35
C ASP A 67 0.44 -22.55 -55.47
N HIS A 68 1.52 -23.10 -56.02
CA HIS A 68 1.43 -24.20 -56.98
C HIS A 68 1.48 -25.54 -56.21
N PRO A 69 0.67 -26.55 -56.58
CA PRO A 69 0.64 -27.84 -55.86
C PRO A 69 2.00 -28.54 -55.80
N ASP A 70 2.86 -28.33 -56.79
CA ASP A 70 4.21 -28.93 -56.81
C ASP A 70 5.22 -28.24 -55.87
N ASP A 71 4.90 -27.04 -55.34
CA ASP A 71 5.82 -26.23 -54.53
C ASP A 71 6.16 -26.87 -53.17
N ILE A 72 5.36 -27.82 -52.69
CA ILE A 72 5.55 -28.51 -51.40
C ILE A 72 5.33 -30.02 -51.50
N ASP A 73 5.97 -30.75 -50.59
CA ASP A 73 5.65 -32.16 -50.34
C ASP A 73 4.70 -32.25 -49.14
N HIS A 74 3.44 -32.59 -49.40
CA HIS A 74 2.38 -32.55 -48.38
C HIS A 74 2.58 -33.57 -47.25
N GLN A 75 3.33 -34.66 -47.47
CA GLN A 75 3.52 -35.69 -46.44
C GLN A 75 4.58 -35.30 -45.38
N LEU A 76 5.59 -34.53 -45.76
CA LEU A 76 6.65 -34.09 -44.83
C LEU A 76 6.22 -32.91 -43.94
N TYR A 77 5.21 -32.13 -44.37
CA TYR A 77 4.78 -30.91 -43.70
C TYR A 77 3.93 -31.19 -42.44
N ASP A 78 3.11 -32.23 -42.47
CA ASP A 78 2.19 -32.56 -41.37
C ASP A 78 2.93 -33.17 -40.16
N GLU A 79 3.95 -34.00 -40.38
CA GLU A 79 4.73 -34.60 -39.29
C GLU A 79 5.59 -33.57 -38.53
N ILE A 80 6.21 -32.63 -39.26
CA ILE A 80 7.04 -31.56 -38.68
C ILE A 80 6.18 -30.53 -37.92
N SER A 81 4.99 -30.21 -38.45
CA SER A 81 4.04 -29.28 -37.80
C SER A 81 3.57 -29.81 -36.44
N THR A 82 3.25 -31.11 -36.37
CA THR A 82 2.67 -31.72 -35.15
C THR A 82 3.70 -31.84 -34.02
N ALA A 83 4.95 -32.23 -34.34
CA ALA A 83 6.04 -32.34 -33.37
C ALA A 83 6.49 -30.96 -32.82
N ASN A 84 6.51 -29.94 -33.67
CA ASN A 84 6.87 -28.58 -33.27
C ASN A 84 5.80 -27.96 -32.35
N ASN A 85 4.51 -28.20 -32.63
CA ASN A 85 3.41 -27.67 -31.82
C ASN A 85 3.37 -28.28 -30.40
N ALA A 86 3.63 -29.58 -30.26
CA ALA A 86 3.73 -30.23 -28.96
C ALA A 86 4.90 -29.69 -28.13
N THR A 87 6.07 -29.51 -28.77
CA THR A 87 7.27 -28.96 -28.12
C THR A 87 7.06 -27.51 -27.67
N ILE A 88 6.44 -26.67 -28.51
CA ILE A 88 6.10 -25.27 -28.17
C ILE A 88 5.10 -25.22 -27.01
N LYS A 89 4.11 -26.11 -26.96
CA LYS A 89 3.12 -26.17 -25.87
C LYS A 89 3.79 -26.50 -24.53
N THR A 90 4.66 -27.51 -24.48
CA THR A 90 5.40 -27.88 -23.27
C THR A 90 6.33 -26.75 -22.81
N HIS A 91 7.03 -26.10 -23.75
CA HIS A 91 7.90 -24.97 -23.41
C HIS A 91 7.11 -23.78 -22.84
N LYS A 92 5.93 -23.46 -23.42
CA LYS A 92 5.04 -22.42 -22.87
C LYS A 92 4.52 -22.75 -21.47
N LEU A 93 4.19 -24.01 -21.20
CA LEU A 93 3.71 -24.43 -19.87
C LEU A 93 4.80 -24.24 -18.80
N ASN A 94 6.03 -24.70 -19.10
CA ASN A 94 7.17 -24.57 -18.20
C ASN A 94 7.56 -23.10 -17.96
N LEU A 95 7.48 -22.25 -18.99
CA LEU A 95 7.68 -20.81 -18.84
C LEU A 95 6.63 -20.18 -17.93
N GLN A 96 5.36 -20.57 -18.05
CA GLN A 96 4.30 -20.07 -17.19
C GLN A 96 4.48 -20.50 -15.73
N GLU A 97 4.86 -21.76 -15.48
CA GLU A 97 5.15 -22.26 -14.13
C GLU A 97 6.35 -21.55 -13.49
N ASN A 98 7.42 -21.30 -14.27
CA ASN A 98 8.58 -20.53 -13.79
C ASN A 98 8.21 -19.07 -13.48
N ILE A 99 7.38 -18.43 -14.31
CA ILE A 99 6.89 -17.07 -14.05
C ILE A 99 6.06 -17.04 -12.76
N ASN A 100 5.16 -18.01 -12.57
CA ASN A 100 4.32 -18.08 -11.36
C ASN A 100 5.17 -18.28 -10.10
N THR A 101 6.14 -19.21 -10.15
CA THR A 101 7.07 -19.47 -9.04
C THR A 101 7.89 -18.22 -8.69
N ASN A 102 8.45 -17.54 -9.69
CA ASN A 102 9.20 -16.29 -9.48
C ASN A 102 8.30 -15.19 -8.89
N GLN A 103 7.04 -15.07 -9.32
CA GLN A 103 6.10 -14.11 -8.74
C GLN A 103 5.79 -14.41 -7.27
N GLU A 104 5.62 -15.69 -6.90
CA GLU A 104 5.43 -16.07 -5.51
C GLU A 104 6.67 -15.78 -4.65
N GLU A 105 7.88 -16.05 -5.16
CA GLU A 105 9.12 -15.72 -4.46
C GLU A 105 9.27 -14.22 -4.25
N VAL A 106 9.00 -13.41 -5.28
CA VAL A 106 9.03 -11.94 -5.16
C VAL A 106 8.01 -11.45 -4.14
N ARG A 107 6.79 -12.01 -4.12
CA ARG A 107 5.77 -11.69 -3.11
C ARG A 107 6.23 -12.06 -1.70
N LYS A 108 6.83 -13.24 -1.51
CA LYS A 108 7.38 -13.68 -0.22
C LYS A 108 8.50 -12.76 0.25
N GLN A 109 9.44 -12.41 -0.63
CA GLN A 109 10.53 -11.48 -0.31
C GLN A 109 10.01 -10.09 0.06
N PHE A 110 9.01 -9.59 -0.68
CA PHE A 110 8.37 -8.33 -0.37
C PHE A 110 7.65 -8.36 0.99
N GLN A 111 6.93 -9.44 1.30
CA GLN A 111 6.29 -9.64 2.60
C GLN A 111 7.31 -9.68 3.74
N ILE A 112 8.41 -10.43 3.59
CA ILE A 112 9.50 -10.49 4.56
C ILE A 112 10.08 -9.10 4.80
N LYS A 113 10.31 -8.32 3.73
CA LYS A 113 10.80 -6.95 3.84
C LYS A 113 9.83 -6.07 4.63
N GLN A 114 8.54 -6.11 4.31
CA GLN A 114 7.53 -5.35 5.05
C GLN A 114 7.44 -5.75 6.53
N ASP A 115 7.50 -7.05 6.82
CA ASP A 115 7.48 -7.55 8.19
C ASP A 115 8.71 -7.08 8.96
N ASN A 116 9.90 -7.10 8.35
CA ASN A 116 11.13 -6.57 8.95
C ASN A 116 11.04 -5.07 9.22
N GLU A 117 10.53 -4.28 8.27
CA GLU A 117 10.32 -2.83 8.44
C GLU A 117 9.31 -2.53 9.55
N ARG A 118 8.21 -3.29 9.64
CA ARG A 118 7.24 -3.18 10.73
C ARG A 118 7.88 -3.51 12.08
N MET A 119 8.66 -4.59 12.16
CA MET A 119 9.34 -4.98 13.39
C MET A 119 10.36 -3.94 13.84
N GLN A 120 11.16 -3.42 12.92
CA GLN A 120 12.11 -2.34 13.22
C GLN A 120 11.38 -1.12 13.80
N ARG A 121 10.31 -0.65 13.15
CA ARG A 121 9.48 0.45 13.68
C ARG A 121 8.90 0.12 15.05
N PHE A 122 8.40 -1.10 15.26
CA PHE A 122 7.88 -1.54 16.55
C PHE A 122 8.93 -1.46 17.66
N HIS A 123 10.17 -1.89 17.39
CA HIS A 123 11.28 -1.78 18.32
C HIS A 123 11.68 -0.33 18.63
N GLU A 124 11.78 0.51 17.61
CA GLU A 124 12.18 1.91 17.76
C GLU A 124 11.12 2.72 18.53
N GLN A 125 9.84 2.55 18.17
CA GLN A 125 8.73 3.24 18.81
C GLN A 125 8.62 2.90 20.30
N ARG A 126 8.67 1.61 20.65
CA ARG A 126 8.53 1.18 22.06
C ARG A 126 9.69 1.64 22.94
N LEU A 127 10.92 1.69 22.40
CA LEU A 127 12.09 2.18 23.12
C LEU A 127 12.05 3.71 23.29
N SER A 128 11.63 4.42 22.26
CA SER A 128 11.50 5.89 22.28
C SER A 128 10.42 6.34 23.27
N PHE A 129 9.27 5.68 23.27
CA PHE A 129 8.18 5.98 24.19
C PHE A 129 8.57 5.67 25.64
N ASP A 130 9.20 4.52 25.90
CA ASP A 130 9.71 4.18 27.23
C ASP A 130 10.75 5.20 27.73
N LEU A 131 11.64 5.66 26.84
CA LEU A 131 12.60 6.72 27.16
C LEU A 131 11.88 8.02 27.58
N VAL A 132 10.84 8.42 26.86
CA VAL A 132 10.02 9.59 27.20
C VAL A 132 9.38 9.41 28.59
N LEU A 133 8.79 8.25 28.87
CA LEU A 133 8.18 7.97 30.17
C LEU A 133 9.20 8.01 31.31
N ARG A 134 10.39 7.41 31.13
CA ARG A 134 11.46 7.45 32.14
C ARG A 134 12.01 8.85 32.36
N LYS A 135 12.18 9.64 31.30
CA LYS A 135 12.61 11.05 31.41
C LYS A 135 11.58 11.93 32.10
N SER A 136 10.29 11.68 31.84
CA SER A 136 9.21 12.53 32.33
C SER A 136 8.77 12.18 33.76
N MET A 137 8.80 10.89 34.09
CA MET A 137 8.35 10.33 35.36
C MET A 137 9.36 9.27 35.85
N PRO A 138 10.53 9.71 36.35
CA PRO A 138 11.56 8.79 36.85
C PRO A 138 11.04 8.01 38.08
N GLY A 139 11.44 6.74 38.20
CA GLY A 139 11.02 5.87 39.31
C GLY A 139 9.58 5.34 39.22
N ALA A 140 8.73 5.89 38.36
CA ALA A 140 7.36 5.43 38.16
C ALA A 140 7.30 4.01 37.58
N TYR A 141 6.37 3.17 38.07
CA TYR A 141 6.07 1.84 37.55
C TYR A 141 4.58 1.53 37.76
N GLY A 142 3.98 0.74 36.87
CA GLY A 142 2.54 0.51 36.87
C GLY A 142 1.75 1.78 36.57
N PHE A 143 0.55 1.87 37.12
CA PHE A 143 -0.30 3.07 37.02
C PHE A 143 0.23 4.17 37.93
N THR A 144 0.75 5.25 37.35
CA THR A 144 1.26 6.40 38.08
C THR A 144 0.52 7.66 37.67
N LYS A 145 -0.13 8.31 38.64
CA LYS A 145 -0.88 9.56 38.44
C LYS A 145 0.04 10.78 38.48
N ALA A 146 -0.25 11.78 37.66
CA ALA A 146 0.24 13.15 37.81
C ALA A 146 -0.93 14.14 37.72
N GLN A 147 -1.04 15.03 38.70
CA GLN A 147 -2.06 16.10 38.73
C GLN A 147 -1.44 17.49 38.69
N ASP A 148 -0.15 17.63 39.01
CA ASP A 148 0.52 18.92 38.96
C ASP A 148 0.82 19.31 37.52
N LYS A 149 0.51 20.57 37.17
CA LYS A 149 0.70 21.09 35.81
C LYS A 149 2.16 21.03 35.36
N ALA A 150 3.13 21.10 36.27
CA ALA A 150 4.55 21.02 35.92
C ALA A 150 4.93 19.64 35.36
N THR A 151 4.50 18.56 36.01
CA THR A 151 4.73 17.19 35.56
C THR A 151 3.92 16.88 34.31
N ILE A 152 2.64 17.29 34.25
CA ILE A 152 1.80 17.14 33.06
C ILE A 152 2.47 17.78 31.84
N ASN A 153 2.88 19.05 31.97
CA ASN A 153 3.53 19.77 30.88
C ASN A 153 4.87 19.12 30.52
N ARG A 154 5.67 18.64 31.49
CA ARG A 154 6.92 17.92 31.21
C ARG A 154 6.69 16.65 30.38
N VAL A 155 5.69 15.85 30.74
CA VAL A 155 5.32 14.62 30.00
C VAL A 155 4.93 14.97 28.56
N LEU A 156 3.99 15.90 28.40
CA LEU A 156 3.46 16.27 27.09
C LEU A 156 4.51 16.98 26.21
N SER A 157 5.39 17.81 26.79
CA SER A 157 6.49 18.44 26.05
C SER A 157 7.53 17.43 25.57
N ASN A 158 7.85 16.42 26.39
CA ASN A 158 8.74 15.34 25.94
C ASN A 158 8.06 14.50 24.85
N LEU A 159 6.78 14.18 24.98
CA LEU A 159 6.03 13.51 23.90
C LEU A 159 6.00 14.32 22.61
N ALA A 160 5.79 15.64 22.69
CA ALA A 160 5.83 16.53 21.53
C ALA A 160 7.21 16.52 20.85
N THR A 161 8.27 16.56 21.65
CA THR A 161 9.66 16.53 21.17
C THR A 161 10.00 15.24 20.43
N TYR A 162 9.54 14.10 20.95
CA TYR A 162 9.85 12.76 20.43
C TYR A 162 8.67 12.15 19.66
N ASN A 163 7.74 12.97 19.16
CA ASN A 163 6.45 12.49 18.65
C ASN A 163 6.65 11.52 17.47
N LYS A 164 7.55 11.88 16.54
CA LYS A 164 7.86 11.08 15.34
C LYS A 164 8.52 9.75 15.69
N GLU A 165 9.51 9.77 16.58
CA GLU A 165 10.26 8.59 17.02
C GLU A 165 9.37 7.63 17.82
N CYS A 166 8.45 8.16 18.62
CA CYS A 166 7.45 7.35 19.31
C CYS A 166 6.39 6.77 18.37
N GLY A 167 6.24 7.30 17.16
CA GLY A 167 5.08 7.03 16.31
C GLY A 167 3.78 7.34 17.04
N LEU A 168 3.68 8.51 17.68
CA LEU A 168 2.65 8.78 18.67
C LEU A 168 1.25 8.87 18.05
N TRP A 169 0.34 8.06 18.57
CA TRP A 169 -1.08 8.03 18.21
C TRP A 169 -1.94 8.38 19.43
N TRP A 170 -3.12 8.95 19.16
CA TRP A 170 -4.18 9.04 20.15
C TRP A 170 -5.22 7.95 19.91
N TYR A 171 -5.86 7.50 21.00
CA TYR A 171 -6.95 6.53 20.98
C TYR A 171 -8.09 7.03 21.88
N GLN A 172 -9.32 6.99 21.36
CA GLN A 172 -10.54 7.43 22.03
C GLN A 172 -11.70 6.51 21.61
N GLY A 173 -12.09 5.57 22.47
CA GLY A 173 -13.06 4.53 22.13
C GLY A 173 -12.58 3.67 20.97
N LEU A 174 -13.33 3.65 19.87
CA LEU A 174 -12.98 2.96 18.61
C LEU A 174 -12.24 3.85 17.60
N GLY A 175 -11.95 5.10 17.97
CA GLY A 175 -11.23 6.05 17.12
C GLY A 175 -9.75 6.08 17.48
N GLN A 176 -8.90 6.08 16.46
CA GLN A 176 -7.46 6.26 16.62
C GLN A 176 -6.84 6.89 15.38
N THR A 177 -5.85 7.76 15.58
CA THR A 177 -4.99 8.25 14.51
C THR A 177 -3.73 8.89 15.09
N VAL A 178 -2.86 9.39 14.21
CA VAL A 178 -1.66 10.14 14.57
C VAL A 178 -1.99 11.33 15.48
N ALA A 179 -1.15 11.57 16.48
CA ALA A 179 -1.32 12.66 17.44
C ALA A 179 -0.80 14.02 16.97
N GLN A 180 -0.33 14.11 15.72
CA GLN A 180 0.25 15.34 15.16
C GLN A 180 -0.81 16.21 14.47
N PRO A 181 -0.71 17.54 14.56
CA PRO A 181 0.28 18.30 15.32
C PRO A 181 0.11 18.17 16.84
N PHE A 182 1.22 18.24 17.59
CA PHE A 182 1.24 18.09 19.03
C PHE A 182 2.07 19.20 19.66
N TYR A 183 1.43 20.20 20.26
CA TYR A 183 2.16 21.28 20.93
C TYR A 183 1.30 22.01 21.97
N ARG A 184 1.97 22.80 22.80
CA ARG A 184 1.33 23.63 23.81
C ARG A 184 1.02 25.01 23.22
N MET A 185 -0.25 25.39 23.33
CA MET A 185 -0.78 26.71 23.03
C MET A 185 -0.71 27.60 24.29
N GLU A 186 -1.23 28.82 24.18
CA GLU A 186 -1.41 29.73 25.31
C GLU A 186 -2.32 29.13 26.41
N ASN A 187 -2.24 29.69 27.62
CA ASN A 187 -3.11 29.32 28.74
C ASN A 187 -3.10 27.83 29.14
N ASN A 188 -2.00 27.12 28.89
CA ASN A 188 -1.85 25.67 29.15
C ASN A 188 -2.76 24.77 28.32
N ILE A 189 -3.32 25.28 27.22
CA ILE A 189 -4.06 24.45 26.29
C ILE A 189 -3.07 23.67 25.44
N TRP A 190 -3.37 22.40 25.19
CA TRP A 190 -2.61 21.55 24.29
C TRP A 190 -3.41 21.31 23.02
N LEU A 191 -2.74 21.42 21.88
CA LEU A 191 -3.27 20.92 20.62
C LEU A 191 -2.73 19.51 20.40
N ILE A 192 -3.63 18.55 20.25
CA ILE A 192 -3.32 17.17 19.86
C ILE A 192 -4.14 16.85 18.62
N TRP A 193 -3.48 16.70 17.48
CA TRP A 193 -4.11 16.70 16.16
C TRP A 193 -4.93 17.99 15.94
N TYR A 194 -6.25 17.92 15.93
CA TYR A 194 -7.12 19.12 15.90
C TYR A 194 -7.74 19.45 17.27
N LEU A 195 -7.51 18.64 18.31
CA LEU A 195 -8.18 18.80 19.60
C LEU A 195 -7.47 19.83 20.47
N GLU A 196 -8.17 20.91 20.81
CA GLU A 196 -7.74 21.88 21.82
C GLU A 196 -8.21 21.43 23.21
N CYS A 197 -7.29 20.94 24.03
CA CYS A 197 -7.62 20.32 25.32
C CYS A 197 -6.90 20.98 26.50
N ASP A 198 -7.60 21.05 27.64
CA ASP A 198 -7.00 21.31 28.95
C ASP A 198 -6.98 19.99 29.73
N ILE A 199 -5.86 19.69 30.38
CA ILE A 199 -5.61 18.40 31.02
C ILE A 199 -5.80 18.54 32.53
N ILE A 200 -6.77 17.82 33.09
CA ILE A 200 -7.03 17.77 34.54
C ILE A 200 -5.92 16.98 35.22
N ASP A 201 -5.75 15.74 34.80
CA ASP A 201 -4.70 14.85 35.26
C ASP A 201 -4.31 13.86 34.15
N LEU A 202 -3.19 13.16 34.37
CA LEU A 202 -2.78 12.07 33.52
C LEU A 202 -2.34 10.86 34.34
N TRP A 203 -2.43 9.70 33.72
CA TRP A 203 -1.92 8.44 34.25
C TRP A 203 -0.98 7.81 33.24
N ALA A 204 0.28 7.67 33.62
CA ALA A 204 1.23 6.87 32.86
C ALA A 204 1.15 5.41 33.32
N PHE A 205 1.03 4.49 32.37
CA PHE A 205 1.18 3.06 32.64
C PHE A 205 2.53 2.59 32.13
N LYS A 206 3.43 2.29 33.07
CA LYS A 206 4.77 1.75 32.78
C LYS A 206 4.82 0.27 33.12
N TYR A 207 5.35 -0.53 32.20
CA TYR A 207 5.39 -1.98 32.34
C TYR A 207 6.68 -2.56 31.76
N THR A 208 7.02 -3.79 32.14
CA THR A 208 8.25 -4.49 31.72
C THR A 208 8.24 -4.81 30.22
N THR A 209 7.09 -5.15 29.66
CA THR A 209 6.90 -5.29 28.21
C THR A 209 6.45 -3.93 27.64
N LEU A 210 7.36 -3.29 26.89
CA LEU A 210 7.26 -1.87 26.53
C LEU A 210 6.08 -1.55 25.61
N GLU A 211 5.63 -2.50 24.80
CA GLU A 211 4.48 -2.35 23.90
C GLU A 211 3.15 -2.13 24.64
N ARG A 212 3.12 -2.40 25.95
CA ARG A 212 1.96 -2.18 26.83
C ARG A 212 1.90 -0.79 27.42
N GLN A 213 2.93 0.03 27.25
CA GLN A 213 3.01 1.33 27.88
C GLN A 213 2.08 2.33 27.17
N PHE A 214 1.42 3.19 27.95
CA PHE A 214 0.57 4.27 27.46
C PHE A 214 0.48 5.40 28.47
N ILE A 215 -0.07 6.53 28.03
CA ILE A 215 -0.52 7.62 28.90
C ILE A 215 -2.02 7.80 28.69
N LEU A 216 -2.79 7.88 29.76
CA LEU A 216 -4.21 8.26 29.72
C LEU A 216 -4.35 9.69 30.22
N LEU A 217 -4.96 10.55 29.41
CA LEU A 217 -5.27 11.93 29.73
C LEU A 217 -6.73 12.06 30.16
N HIS A 218 -6.98 12.82 31.22
CA HIS A 218 -8.30 13.29 31.61
C HIS A 218 -8.45 14.75 31.21
N LEU A 219 -9.40 15.04 30.33
CA LEU A 219 -9.60 16.35 29.73
C LEU A 219 -10.71 17.12 30.44
N ALA A 220 -10.46 18.39 30.76
CA ALA A 220 -11.48 19.30 31.28
C ALA A 220 -12.44 19.72 30.17
N PRO A 221 -13.71 20.05 30.49
CA PRO A 221 -14.63 20.63 29.53
C PRO A 221 -14.09 21.98 29.08
N ARG A 222 -14.13 22.23 27.78
CA ARG A 222 -13.75 23.52 27.17
C ARG A 222 -15.01 24.32 26.85
N PRO A 223 -14.98 25.65 27.01
CA PRO A 223 -16.08 26.48 26.54
C PRO A 223 -16.22 26.33 25.00
N PRO A 224 -17.46 26.41 24.48
CA PRO A 224 -17.67 26.42 23.04
C PRO A 224 -16.91 27.57 22.38
N PHE A 225 -16.68 27.49 21.08
CA PHE A 225 -16.03 28.56 20.31
C PHE A 225 -16.86 29.86 20.29
N GLY A 226 -18.18 29.76 20.55
CA GLY A 226 -19.06 30.92 20.65
C GLY A 226 -19.52 31.48 19.30
N ILE A 227 -19.26 30.77 18.21
CA ILE A 227 -19.57 31.16 16.82
C ILE A 227 -20.87 30.55 16.29
N TYR A 228 -21.48 29.62 17.03
CA TYR A 228 -22.71 28.95 16.65
C TYR A 228 -23.91 29.48 17.44
N LYS A 229 -25.01 29.74 16.72
CA LYS A 229 -26.32 30.09 17.32
C LYS A 229 -27.15 28.85 17.60
N LEU A 230 -26.59 27.88 18.31
CA LEU A 230 -27.23 26.58 18.52
C LEU A 230 -27.44 26.34 20.01
N ASN A 231 -28.70 26.27 20.42
CA ASN A 231 -29.12 25.95 21.79
C ASN A 231 -29.26 24.43 21.92
N ASP A 232 -28.14 23.74 22.05
CA ASP A 232 -28.14 22.29 22.25
C ASP A 232 -27.28 21.93 23.46
N ASN A 233 -27.95 21.64 24.57
CA ASN A 233 -27.32 21.23 25.82
C ASN A 233 -26.74 19.80 25.74
N ASP A 234 -27.07 19.03 24.70
CA ASP A 234 -26.60 17.64 24.51
C ASP A 234 -25.32 17.54 23.69
N ARG A 235 -24.77 18.66 23.23
CA ARG A 235 -23.47 18.69 22.55
C ARG A 235 -22.35 18.22 23.47
N VAL A 236 -21.62 17.22 23.01
CA VAL A 236 -20.44 16.67 23.70
C VAL A 236 -19.13 17.25 23.17
N ASN A 237 -19.12 17.78 21.96
CA ASN A 237 -17.98 18.47 21.36
C ASN A 237 -18.44 19.52 20.33
N GLU A 238 -17.52 20.39 19.94
CA GLU A 238 -17.72 21.39 18.89
C GLU A 238 -16.48 21.46 18.00
N GLU A 239 -16.69 21.66 16.69
CA GLU A 239 -15.63 21.89 15.70
C GLU A 239 -15.70 23.31 15.15
N ALA A 240 -14.57 23.86 14.71
CA ALA A 240 -14.46 25.14 14.05
C ALA A 240 -13.25 25.15 13.10
N GLY A 241 -13.27 26.02 12.09
CA GLY A 241 -12.05 26.39 11.39
C GLY A 241 -11.26 27.41 12.21
N TYR A 242 -9.94 27.34 12.18
CA TYR A 242 -9.05 28.33 12.78
C TYR A 242 -8.23 28.98 11.67
N PHE A 243 -8.44 30.27 11.48
CA PHE A 243 -7.82 31.05 10.41
C PHE A 243 -7.20 32.30 11.02
N ASN A 244 -5.87 32.45 10.93
CA ASN A 244 -5.15 33.66 11.34
C ASN A 244 -5.53 34.22 12.73
N GLY A 245 -5.73 33.36 13.72
CA GLY A 245 -6.04 33.80 15.10
C GLY A 245 -7.52 33.92 15.42
N ILE A 246 -8.41 33.70 14.45
CA ILE A 246 -9.85 33.72 14.65
C ILE A 246 -10.47 32.35 14.36
N TYR A 247 -11.60 32.07 15.02
CA TYR A 247 -12.41 30.90 14.74
C TYR A 247 -13.53 31.25 13.78
N ILE A 248 -13.69 30.43 12.75
CA ILE A 248 -14.77 30.48 11.76
C ILE A 248 -15.62 29.21 11.89
N SER A 249 -16.86 29.27 11.44
CA SER A 249 -17.75 28.11 11.53
C SER A 249 -17.23 26.95 10.69
N ARG A 250 -17.67 25.73 11.03
CA ARG A 250 -17.36 24.52 10.26
C ARG A 250 -17.84 24.63 8.81
N GLY A 251 -19.00 25.24 8.60
CA GLY A 251 -19.54 25.49 7.27
C GLY A 251 -18.65 26.42 6.45
N GLU A 252 -18.22 27.56 7.01
CA GLU A 252 -17.29 28.48 6.34
C GLU A 252 -15.94 27.83 6.03
N PHE A 253 -15.45 26.98 6.94
CA PHE A 253 -14.26 26.18 6.68
C PHE A 253 -14.45 25.24 5.49
N ASP A 254 -15.56 24.49 5.45
CA ASP A 254 -15.86 23.53 4.38
C ASP A 254 -16.12 24.21 3.03
N ASP A 255 -16.67 25.44 3.04
CA ASP A 255 -16.90 26.26 1.84
C ASP A 255 -15.60 26.86 1.28
N GLY A 256 -14.54 26.96 2.10
CA GLY A 256 -13.29 27.66 1.75
C GLY A 256 -13.40 29.19 1.80
N PHE A 257 -14.53 29.74 2.27
CA PHE A 257 -14.77 31.17 2.42
C PHE A 257 -15.45 31.48 3.75
N ALA A 258 -15.06 32.59 4.39
CA ALA A 258 -15.64 33.06 5.64
C ALA A 258 -16.01 34.54 5.59
N VAL A 259 -17.02 34.95 6.37
CA VAL A 259 -17.36 36.36 6.56
C VAL A 259 -16.62 36.90 7.78
N ILE A 260 -15.55 37.66 7.55
CA ILE A 260 -14.69 38.22 8.59
C ILE A 260 -14.78 39.73 8.50
N ASP A 261 -15.19 40.39 9.59
CA ASP A 261 -15.41 41.85 9.66
C ASP A 261 -16.31 42.37 8.52
N GLY A 262 -17.31 41.58 8.13
CA GLY A 262 -18.27 41.91 7.06
C GLY A 262 -17.76 41.71 5.64
N GLN A 263 -16.54 41.20 5.45
CA GLN A 263 -15.96 40.88 4.14
C GLN A 263 -15.88 39.37 3.94
N VAL A 264 -16.19 38.92 2.72
CA VAL A 264 -15.99 37.51 2.33
C VAL A 264 -14.51 37.33 1.98
N LEU A 265 -13.82 36.50 2.75
CA LEU A 265 -12.41 36.17 2.55
C LEU A 265 -12.24 34.68 2.25
N GLU A 266 -11.27 34.34 1.42
CA GLU A 266 -10.85 32.97 1.16
C GLU A 266 -10.00 32.45 2.34
N VAL A 267 -10.31 31.24 2.82
CA VAL A 267 -9.75 30.67 4.05
C VAL A 267 -9.08 29.31 3.82
N ASN A 268 -8.53 29.06 2.63
CA ASN A 268 -7.92 27.77 2.24
C ASN A 268 -6.80 27.27 3.17
N ASN A 269 -6.18 28.14 3.95
CA ASN A 269 -5.13 27.79 4.92
C ASN A 269 -5.67 27.66 6.36
N ALA A 270 -6.99 27.65 6.55
CA ALA A 270 -7.57 27.39 7.85
C ALA A 270 -7.28 25.95 8.31
N GLU A 271 -7.24 25.75 9.62
CA GLU A 271 -7.06 24.43 10.22
C GLU A 271 -8.34 24.03 10.97
N ILE A 272 -8.71 22.74 10.93
CA ILE A 272 -9.80 22.25 11.77
C ILE A 272 -9.34 22.27 13.24
N ARG A 273 -10.25 22.67 14.12
CA ARG A 273 -10.13 22.60 15.57
C ARG A 273 -11.36 21.94 16.17
N ARG A 274 -11.17 21.18 17.25
CA ARG A 274 -12.22 20.55 18.04
C ARG A 274 -12.05 20.90 19.52
N ARG A 275 -13.15 21.05 20.25
CA ARG A 275 -13.18 21.17 21.71
C ARG A 275 -14.17 20.17 22.30
N ASN A 276 -13.76 19.43 23.33
CA ASN A 276 -14.68 18.64 24.14
C ASN A 276 -15.47 19.58 25.07
N LEU A 277 -16.80 19.53 25.03
CA LEU A 277 -17.67 20.38 25.86
C LEU A 277 -18.04 19.73 27.20
N ARG A 278 -17.61 18.48 27.40
CA ARG A 278 -17.75 17.69 28.64
C ARG A 278 -16.39 17.08 28.99
N ASN A 279 -16.28 16.47 30.18
CA ASN A 279 -15.10 15.67 30.51
C ASN A 279 -14.91 14.59 29.44
N ASP A 280 -13.66 14.33 29.11
CA ASP A 280 -13.30 13.37 28.08
C ASP A 280 -11.94 12.72 28.39
N PHE A 281 -11.62 11.65 27.69
CA PHE A 281 -10.43 10.84 27.93
C PHE A 281 -9.75 10.45 26.63
N ILE A 282 -8.42 10.46 26.65
CA ILE A 282 -7.61 10.07 25.49
C ILE A 282 -6.42 9.25 25.96
N PHE A 283 -6.21 8.10 25.32
CA PHE A 283 -4.96 7.37 25.44
C PHE A 283 -3.96 7.90 24.42
N LEU A 284 -2.70 8.04 24.85
CA LEU A 284 -1.55 8.33 24.01
C LEU A 284 -0.60 7.13 24.09
N ALA A 285 -0.29 6.55 22.95
CA ALA A 285 0.64 5.42 22.85
C ALA A 285 1.24 5.36 21.44
N PRO A 286 2.33 4.59 21.24
CA PRO A 286 2.82 4.30 19.90
C PRO A 286 1.76 3.69 18.96
N GLU A 287 1.89 3.94 17.67
CA GLU A 287 1.09 3.33 16.58
C GLU A 287 1.04 1.80 16.71
N LEU A 288 2.20 1.18 16.99
CA LEU A 288 2.34 -0.27 17.08
C LEU A 288 2.18 -0.78 18.53
N SER A 289 1.43 -0.04 19.36
CA SER A 289 1.03 -0.46 20.71
C SER A 289 0.03 -1.62 20.66
N ILE A 290 -0.06 -2.39 21.75
CA ILE A 290 -1.14 -3.37 21.94
C ILE A 290 -2.54 -2.72 21.94
N LEU A 291 -2.65 -1.40 22.16
CA LEU A 291 -3.91 -0.67 22.03
C LEU A 291 -4.41 -0.66 20.59
N ASN A 292 -3.51 -0.74 19.60
CA ASN A 292 -3.85 -0.79 18.18
C ASN A 292 -3.90 -2.22 17.64
N ASN A 293 -4.44 -3.14 18.43
CA ASN A 293 -4.68 -4.52 18.03
C ASN A 293 -6.20 -4.76 17.97
N PRO A 294 -6.78 -5.11 16.82
CA PRO A 294 -8.23 -5.30 16.68
C PRO A 294 -8.85 -6.28 17.69
N GLU A 295 -8.09 -7.26 18.18
CA GLU A 295 -8.57 -8.17 19.23
C GLU A 295 -8.84 -7.49 20.58
N ASN A 296 -8.34 -6.26 20.77
CA ASN A 296 -8.45 -5.48 22.00
C ASN A 296 -9.44 -4.33 21.89
N ASP A 297 -9.96 -4.00 20.69
CA ASP A 297 -10.79 -2.82 20.44
C ASP A 297 -12.00 -2.75 21.37
N MET A 298 -12.71 -3.87 21.57
CA MET A 298 -13.87 -3.93 22.44
C MET A 298 -13.51 -3.67 23.91
N THR A 299 -12.42 -4.25 24.40
CA THR A 299 -11.95 -4.02 25.77
C THR A 299 -11.56 -2.55 25.98
N VAL A 300 -10.84 -1.95 25.03
CA VAL A 300 -10.45 -0.53 25.10
C VAL A 300 -11.70 0.38 25.06
N HIS A 301 -12.68 0.06 24.22
CA HIS A 301 -13.92 0.80 24.10
C HIS A 301 -14.80 0.74 25.36
N GLU A 302 -14.92 -0.44 25.98
CA GLU A 302 -15.67 -0.61 27.24
C GLU A 302 -15.04 0.17 28.39
N ILE A 303 -13.71 0.21 28.46
CA ILE A 303 -12.97 1.01 29.44
C ILE A 303 -13.19 2.50 29.18
N TYR A 304 -13.11 2.93 27.92
CA TYR A 304 -13.40 4.32 27.56
C TYR A 304 -14.83 4.73 27.95
N LYS A 305 -15.84 3.90 27.67
CA LYS A 305 -17.22 4.15 28.14
C LYS A 305 -17.30 4.26 29.66
N SER A 306 -16.66 3.35 30.38
CA SER A 306 -16.64 3.36 31.84
C SER A 306 -16.01 4.65 32.40
N LEU A 307 -14.94 5.14 31.76
CA LEU A 307 -14.33 6.43 32.10
C LEU A 307 -15.29 7.60 31.88
N LEU A 308 -16.02 7.62 30.76
CA LEU A 308 -17.04 8.64 30.49
C LEU A 308 -18.17 8.62 31.54
N ASP A 309 -18.66 7.44 31.90
CA ASP A 309 -19.77 7.28 32.84
C ASP A 309 -19.37 7.73 34.26
N ILE A 310 -18.12 7.45 34.66
CA ILE A 310 -17.62 7.73 36.01
C ILE A 310 -16.98 9.12 36.13
N GLY A 311 -16.54 9.70 35.01
CA GLY A 311 -16.03 11.06 34.91
C GLY A 311 -14.66 11.29 35.57
N HIS A 312 -13.95 10.23 35.95
CA HIS A 312 -12.58 10.30 36.45
C HIS A 312 -11.83 8.97 36.23
N ILE A 313 -10.51 9.01 36.33
CA ILE A 313 -9.65 7.83 36.19
C ILE A 313 -9.49 7.13 37.54
N SER A 314 -9.78 5.83 37.58
CA SER A 314 -9.47 4.95 38.71
C SER A 314 -8.67 3.71 38.24
N PRO A 315 -7.68 3.24 39.01
CA PRO A 315 -6.89 2.05 38.65
C PRO A 315 -7.74 0.82 38.36
N GLU A 316 -8.84 0.63 39.08
CA GLU A 316 -9.72 -0.53 38.98
C GLU A 316 -10.35 -0.65 37.58
N ILE A 317 -10.75 0.48 36.98
CA ILE A 317 -11.29 0.53 35.61
C ILE A 317 -10.20 0.20 34.58
N LEU A 318 -8.94 0.50 34.89
CA LEU A 318 -7.81 0.28 33.99
C LEU A 318 -7.23 -1.14 34.08
N GLU A 319 -7.57 -1.92 35.10
CA GLU A 319 -7.01 -3.27 35.30
C GLU A 319 -7.14 -4.19 34.08
N PRO A 320 -8.24 -4.21 33.31
CA PRO A 320 -8.32 -5.03 32.11
C PRO A 320 -7.25 -4.69 31.05
N LEU A 321 -6.73 -3.44 31.02
CA LEU A 321 -5.66 -3.03 30.10
C LEU A 321 -4.35 -3.80 30.32
N ARG A 322 -4.12 -4.35 31.52
CA ARG A 322 -2.94 -5.18 31.79
C ARG A 322 -2.94 -6.48 31.00
N SER A 323 -4.13 -6.99 30.67
CA SER A 323 -4.35 -8.32 30.09
C SER A 323 -4.55 -8.31 28.57
N LEU A 324 -4.44 -7.15 27.93
CA LEU A 324 -4.61 -7.01 26.48
C LEU A 324 -3.69 -7.96 25.71
N LYS A 325 -4.20 -8.47 24.59
CA LYS A 325 -3.50 -9.45 23.78
C LYS A 325 -2.46 -8.81 22.89
N ARG A 326 -1.30 -9.45 22.78
CA ARG A 326 -0.30 -9.11 21.76
C ARG A 326 -0.78 -9.64 20.42
N ALA A 327 -0.57 -8.87 19.36
CA ALA A 327 -0.81 -9.36 18.01
C ALA A 327 0.19 -10.49 17.69
N ARG A 328 -0.23 -11.48 16.89
CA ARG A 328 0.62 -12.65 16.54
C ARG A 328 2.00 -12.26 16.02
N TRP A 329 2.09 -11.19 15.24
CA TRP A 329 3.34 -10.72 14.66
C TRP A 329 4.30 -10.09 15.68
N MET A 330 3.81 -9.58 16.82
CA MET A 330 4.63 -9.00 17.88
C MET A 330 5.46 -10.06 18.61
N SER A 331 4.99 -11.31 18.62
CA SER A 331 5.64 -12.44 19.28
C SER A 331 6.47 -13.32 18.35
N ALA A 332 6.47 -13.02 17.05
CA ALA A 332 7.19 -13.84 16.06
C ALA A 332 8.72 -13.74 16.17
N TRP A 333 9.24 -12.88 17.05
CA TRP A 333 10.66 -12.54 17.20
C TRP A 333 11.12 -12.44 18.66
N ASP A 334 10.31 -12.91 19.62
CA ASP A 334 10.69 -12.97 21.03
C ASP A 334 11.65 -14.12 21.34
#